data_AF-A0A0P1G4N8-F1
#
_entry.id   AF-A0A0P1G4N8-F1
#
_cell.length_a   1.000
_cell.length_b   1.000
_cell.length_c   1.000
_cell.angle_alpha   90.00
_cell.angle_beta   90.00
_cell.angle_gamma   90.00
#
_symmetry.space_group_name_H-M   'P 1'
#
loop_
_entity.id
_entity.type
_entity.pdbx_description
1 polymer ?
#
loop_
_entity_poly.entity_id
_entity_poly.type
_entity_poly.pdbx_seq_one_letter_code
_entity_poly.pdbx_strand_id
1 'polypeptide(L)'
;MIDQCQLKKHADLFTRMGDAVGVDLQEEAIKGNLQFDEIAESVLRCTRCGQVEACQQWLSEARATPAAQSPDYCRNGDLLAFLKLDEAET
;
A
#
# COMPACT_ATOMS: atom_id res chain seq x y z
N MET A 1 1.97 -21.60 -8.42
CA MET A 1 2.58 -20.47 -9.15
C MET A 1 1.67 -19.28 -8.93
N ILE A 2 2.19 -18.14 -8.46
CA ILE A 2 1.40 -16.91 -8.36
C ILE A 2 1.30 -16.31 -9.76
N ASP A 3 0.09 -15.98 -10.19
CA ASP A 3 -0.15 -15.39 -11.50
C ASP A 3 0.46 -13.99 -11.59
N GLN A 4 1.28 -13.73 -12.61
CA GLN A 4 1.87 -12.40 -12.83
C GLN A 4 0.81 -11.30 -12.99
N CYS A 5 -0.36 -11.65 -13.53
CA CYS A 5 -1.50 -10.74 -13.65
C CYS A 5 -2.07 -10.36 -12.28
N GLN A 6 -2.11 -11.31 -11.35
CA GLN A 6 -2.56 -11.06 -9.97
C GLN A 6 -1.57 -10.15 -9.23
N LEU A 7 -0.26 -10.38 -9.41
CA LEU A 7 0.78 -9.57 -8.78
C LEU A 7 0.73 -8.12 -9.26
N LYS A 8 0.61 -7.90 -10.57
CA LYS A 8 0.46 -6.55 -11.15
C LYS A 8 -0.76 -5.81 -10.62
N LYS A 9 -1.90 -6.49 -10.49
CA LYS A 9 -3.11 -5.90 -9.88
C LYS A 9 -2.88 -5.47 -8.44
N HIS A 10 -2.22 -6.30 -7.64
CA HIS A 10 -1.96 -5.95 -6.24
C HIS A 10 -0.89 -4.87 -6.09
N ALA A 11 0.09 -4.82 -7.00
CA ALA A 11 1.05 -3.72 -7.05
C ALA A 11 0.34 -2.38 -7.30
N ASP A 12 -0.54 -2.30 -8.31
CA ASP A 12 -1.34 -1.10 -8.58
C ASP A 12 -2.20 -0.68 -7.38
N LEU A 13 -2.91 -1.65 -6.76
CA LEU A 13 -3.73 -1.38 -5.59
C LEU A 13 -2.90 -0.90 -4.39
N PHE A 14 -1.71 -1.47 -4.19
CA PHE A 14 -0.84 -1.10 -3.08
C PHE A 14 -0.23 0.29 -3.29
N THR A 15 0.21 0.64 -4.50
CA THR A 15 0.65 2.00 -4.84
C THR A 15 -0.45 3.03 -4.58
N ARG A 16 -1.68 2.73 -5.02
CA ARG A 16 -2.83 3.63 -4.79
C ARG A 16 -3.22 3.72 -3.32
N MET A 17 -3.01 2.65 -2.54
CA MET A 17 -3.23 2.66 -1.09
C MET A 17 -2.24 3.59 -0.39
N GLY A 18 -0.96 3.56 -0.77
CA GLY A 18 0.04 4.51 -0.30
C GLY A 18 -0.39 5.95 -0.56
N ASP A 19 -0.67 6.27 -1.83
CA ASP A 19 -1.11 7.61 -2.25
C ASP A 19 -2.36 8.09 -1.48
N ALA A 20 -3.34 7.20 -1.29
CA ALA A 20 -4.55 7.47 -0.54
C ALA A 20 -4.31 7.79 0.95
N VAL A 21 -3.27 7.21 1.57
CA VAL A 21 -2.88 7.52 2.96
C VAL A 21 -1.85 8.65 3.07
N GLY A 22 -1.40 9.19 1.93
CA GLY A 22 -0.38 10.22 1.84
C GLY A 22 1.04 9.69 2.00
N VAL A 23 1.30 8.44 1.57
CA VAL A 23 2.61 7.79 1.59
C VAL A 23 3.05 7.45 0.17
N ASP A 24 4.15 8.06 -0.29
CA ASP A 24 4.70 7.76 -1.62
C ASP A 24 5.79 6.69 -1.54
N LEU A 25 5.37 5.43 -1.76
CA LEU A 25 6.26 4.26 -1.69
C LEU A 25 7.48 4.35 -2.63
N GLN A 26 7.37 5.07 -3.76
CA GLN A 26 8.50 5.23 -4.68
C GLN A 26 9.49 6.24 -4.12
N GLU A 27 8.99 7.36 -3.58
CA GLU A 27 9.81 8.37 -2.93
C GLU A 27 10.52 7.80 -1.70
N GLU A 28 9.84 7.01 -0.88
CA GLU A 28 10.46 6.32 0.25
C GLU A 28 11.53 5.32 -0.16
N ALA A 29 11.34 4.66 -1.31
CA ALA A 29 12.37 3.80 -1.86
C ALA A 29 13.59 4.56 -2.37
N ILE A 30 13.38 5.78 -2.89
CA ILE A 30 14.46 6.68 -3.29
C ILE A 30 15.17 7.26 -2.05
N LYS A 31 14.43 7.61 -0.99
CA LYS A 31 14.96 8.07 0.31
C LYS A 31 15.75 6.96 1.03
N GLY A 32 15.48 5.70 0.70
CA GLY A 32 16.13 4.53 1.29
C GLY A 32 15.41 3.97 2.52
N ASN A 33 14.27 4.57 2.88
CA ASN A 33 13.42 4.14 4.00
C ASN A 33 12.68 2.83 3.69
N LEU A 34 12.42 2.56 2.42
CA LEU A 34 11.76 1.36 1.95
C LEU A 34 12.60 0.65 0.87
N GLN A 35 12.87 -0.64 1.02
CA GLN A 35 13.60 -1.37 -0.01
C GLN A 35 12.64 -1.83 -1.13
N PHE A 36 13.11 -1.86 -2.38
CA PHE A 36 12.31 -2.38 -3.50
C PHE A 36 11.87 -3.84 -3.28
N ASP A 37 12.70 -4.64 -2.62
CA ASP A 37 12.38 -6.02 -2.26
C ASP A 37 11.22 -6.08 -1.24
N GLU A 38 11.22 -5.18 -0.25
CA GLU A 38 10.12 -5.05 0.72
C GLU A 38 8.80 -4.62 0.07
N ILE A 39 8.84 -3.80 -0.99
CA ILE A 39 7.64 -3.48 -1.78
C ILE A 39 7.10 -4.75 -2.44
N ALA A 40 7.97 -5.56 -3.06
CA ALA A 40 7.57 -6.82 -3.68
C ALA A 40 7.01 -7.81 -2.65
N GLU A 41 7.65 -7.94 -1.49
CA GLU A 41 7.16 -8.73 -0.36
C GLU A 41 5.79 -8.24 0.13
N SER A 42 5.60 -6.93 0.25
CA SER A 42 4.33 -6.31 0.65
C SER A 42 3.22 -6.58 -0.35
N VAL A 43 3.51 -6.51 -1.65
CA VAL A 43 2.56 -6.89 -2.70
C VAL A 43 2.22 -8.38 -2.60
N LEU A 44 3.20 -9.25 -2.35
CA LEU A 44 2.96 -10.69 -2.13
C LEU A 44 2.09 -10.94 -0.89
N ARG A 45 2.30 -10.22 0.22
CA ARG A 45 1.41 -10.27 1.39
C ARG A 45 0.00 -9.80 1.05
N CYS A 46 -0.11 -8.75 0.23
CA CYS A 46 -1.37 -8.21 -0.25
C CYS A 46 -2.13 -9.23 -1.12
N THR A 47 -1.46 -10.03 -1.95
CA THR A 47 -2.11 -11.11 -2.72
C THR A 47 -2.74 -12.21 -1.85
N ARG A 48 -2.30 -12.33 -0.59
CA ARG A 48 -2.88 -13.25 0.40
C ARG A 48 -4.04 -12.62 1.18
N CYS A 49 -4.31 -11.32 0.98
CA CYS A 49 -5.50 -10.68 1.52
C CYS A 49 -6.71 -11.10 0.70
N GLY A 50 -7.69 -11.77 1.33
CA GLY A 50 -8.92 -12.19 0.66
C GLY A 50 -9.93 -11.07 0.42
N GLN A 51 -9.57 -9.79 0.65
CA GLN A 51 -10.49 -8.66 0.72
C GLN A 51 -10.20 -7.62 -0.38
N VAL A 52 -9.98 -8.08 -1.62
CA VAL A 52 -9.64 -7.23 -2.77
C VAL A 52 -10.80 -6.30 -3.18
N GLU A 53 -12.04 -6.77 -3.06
CA GLU A 53 -13.23 -5.95 -3.35
C GLU A 53 -13.41 -4.80 -2.35
N ALA A 54 -13.24 -5.08 -1.06
CA ALA A 54 -13.26 -4.06 0.00
C ALA A 54 -12.13 -3.04 -0.21
N CYS A 55 -10.92 -3.50 -0.56
CA CYS A 55 -9.79 -2.64 -0.91
C CYS A 55 -10.13 -1.67 -2.04
N GLN A 56 -10.73 -2.16 -3.13
CA GLN A 56 -11.11 -1.31 -4.26
C GLN A 56 -12.20 -0.30 -3.91
N GLN A 57 -13.20 -0.68 -3.12
CA GLN A 57 -14.23 0.23 -2.63
C GLN A 57 -13.62 1.35 -1.81
N TRP A 58 -12.80 0.98 -0.82
CA TRP A 58 -12.11 1.94 0.04
C TRP A 58 -11.21 2.88 -0.77
N LEU A 59 -10.45 2.38 -1.75
CA LEU A 59 -9.64 3.21 -2.64
C LEU A 59 -10.47 4.17 -3.51
N SER A 60 -11.70 3.79 -3.83
CA SER A 60 -12.60 4.64 -4.61
C SER A 60 -13.13 5.78 -3.75
N GLU A 61 -13.40 5.52 -2.47
CA GLU A 61 -13.77 6.53 -1.47
C GLU A 61 -12.59 7.44 -1.13
N ALA A 62 -11.40 6.86 -0.94
CA ALA A 62 -10.19 7.60 -0.60
C ALA A 62 -9.74 8.56 -1.71
N ARG A 63 -10.12 8.29 -2.96
CA ARG A 63 -9.90 9.22 -4.09
C ARG A 63 -10.67 10.54 -3.94
N ALA A 64 -11.81 10.52 -3.24
CA ALA A 64 -12.61 11.72 -2.97
C ALA A 64 -12.16 12.41 -1.68
N THR A 65 -11.67 11.66 -0.70
CA THR A 65 -11.16 12.20 0.57
C THR A 65 -9.96 11.36 1.01
N PRO A 66 -8.73 11.92 0.99
CA PRO A 66 -7.55 11.17 1.41
C PRO A 66 -7.74 10.69 2.84
N ALA A 67 -7.44 9.42 3.06
CA ALA A 67 -7.64 8.79 4.36
C ALA A 67 -6.41 9.03 5.24
N ALA A 68 -6.62 9.29 6.53
CA ALA A 68 -5.50 9.43 7.44
C ALA A 68 -4.79 8.09 7.72
N GLN A 69 -5.49 6.96 7.56
CA GLN A 69 -4.98 5.63 7.90
C GLN A 69 -5.53 4.59 6.94
N SER A 70 -4.74 3.54 6.71
CA SER A 70 -5.16 2.34 6.00
C SER A 70 -6.27 1.59 6.76
N PRO A 71 -7.12 0.82 6.06
CA PRO A 71 -8.22 0.10 6.70
C PRO A 71 -7.72 -1.06 7.58
N ASP A 72 -8.53 -1.42 8.59
CA ASP A 72 -8.21 -2.46 9.60
C ASP A 72 -7.88 -3.84 9.02
N TYR A 73 -8.45 -4.17 7.86
CA TYR A 73 -8.18 -5.44 7.17
C TYR A 73 -6.87 -5.42 6.34
N CYS A 74 -6.21 -4.27 6.21
CA CYS A 74 -5.00 -4.13 5.41
C CYS A 74 -3.83 -4.84 6.10
N ARG A 75 -3.32 -5.91 5.49
CA ARG A 75 -2.14 -6.64 5.99
C ARG A 75 -0.85 -5.80 5.99
N ASN A 76 -0.81 -4.74 5.19
CA ASN A 76 0.32 -3.83 5.13
C ASN A 76 0.03 -2.52 5.89
N GLY A 77 -1.01 -2.51 6.74
CA GLY A 77 -1.42 -1.30 7.46
C GLY A 77 -0.34 -0.79 8.41
N ASP A 78 0.31 -1.69 9.15
CA ASP A 78 1.44 -1.35 10.02
C ASP A 78 2.63 -0.77 9.24
N LEU A 79 2.92 -1.32 8.07
CA LEU A 79 3.98 -0.82 7.20
C LEU A 79 3.66 0.61 6.73
N LEU A 80 2.45 0.82 6.20
CA LEU A 80 2.02 2.15 5.76
C LEU A 80 1.99 3.17 6.91
N ALA A 81 1.60 2.74 8.11
CA ALA A 81 1.63 3.60 9.29
C ALA A 81 3.06 3.97 9.70
N PHE A 82 4.00 3.02 9.65
CA PHE A 82 5.41 3.26 9.93
C PHE A 82 6.03 4.26 8.95
N LEU A 83 5.81 4.02 7.65
CA LEU A 83 6.28 4.88 6.56
C LEU A 83 5.71 6.30 6.66
N LYS A 84 4.41 6.41 6.96
CA LYS A 84 3.75 7.70 7.20
C LYS A 84 4.33 8.48 8.38
N LEU A 85 4.71 7.78 9.45
CA LEU A 85 5.30 8.44 10.62
C LEU A 85 6.62 9.08 10.22
N ASP A 86 7.49 8.36 9.52
CA ASP A 86 8.79 8.85 9.05
C ASP A 86 8.66 10.09 8.14
N GLU A 87 7.70 10.08 7.21
CA GLU A 87 7.41 11.26 6.37
C GLU A 87 6.91 12.48 7.16
N ALA A 88 6.27 12.28 8.31
CA ALA A 88 5.82 13.37 9.17
C ALA A 88 6.95 13.99 10.02
N GLU A 89 8.11 13.34 10.11
CA GLU A 89 9.26 13.81 10.92
C GLU A 89 10.26 14.67 10.13
N THR A 90 10.10 14.77 8.79
CA THR A 90 10.96 15.54 7.87
C THR A 90 10.32 16.87 7.46
#